data_AF-A0A848VUQ3-F1
#
_entry.id   AF-A0A848VUQ3-F1
#
_cell.length_a   1.000
_cell.length_b   1.000
_cell.length_c   1.000
_cell.angle_alpha   90.00
_cell.angle_beta   90.00
_cell.angle_gamma   90.00
#
_symmetry.space_group_name_H-M   'P 1'
#
loop_
_entity.id
_entity.type
_entity.pdbx_description
1 polymer ?
#
loop_
_entity_poly.entity_id
_entity_poly.type
_entity_poly.pdbx_seq_one_letter_code
_entity_poly.pdbx_strand_id
1 'polypeptide(L)'
;MAVLQTLFGGLTSLTFLAFLVSLGIATYIGTRRNRNAERRMAAKLAEKEAFASPAGPRALPIETNDPDLAERAAVARYIADLMLADEWTEIGDQIAHWESQLASTPSGLRYHDIATDVALSGLQSLIDNAPRQSLADLREAEIELGHFIDTYQRATESHVLALLAARAHLAIGAACRADLWPEPQRRQAWRTMARHFVDAGEILGNYDPLAHMSPLLAEARYLQALGSPAGSHRLPRLFEKWVDLDPANPAIYERHADHLADPDIFSDEAILAEADAALERTDDTLGFGGYALFFLPLLERRDGARHLLDADLFASAMLDLASLEASQAEVNQAANALAAEVRADHNQNLALSDTLYMVIQDYLEVIYPRLWTLPQDDVQALVQEAADVIPVPVGDTAVNENHTRMSEAA
;
A
#
# COMPACT_ATOMS: atom_id res chain seq x y z
N MET A 1 44.76 -1.06 29.08
CA MET A 1 44.44 -2.36 28.45
C MET A 1 43.77 -3.33 29.44
N ALA A 2 42.85 -2.84 30.29
CA ALA A 2 42.12 -3.65 31.29
C ALA A 2 40.71 -3.10 31.62
N VAL A 3 40.15 -2.24 30.76
CA VAL A 3 38.81 -1.62 30.99
C VAL A 3 37.82 -1.93 29.86
N LEU A 4 38.25 -2.65 28.81
CA LEU A 4 37.40 -3.04 27.67
C LEU A 4 36.85 -4.49 27.76
N GLN A 5 37.12 -5.21 28.86
CA GLN A 5 36.72 -6.62 29.02
C GLN A 5 35.42 -6.84 29.82
N THR A 6 34.82 -5.80 30.39
CA THR A 6 33.67 -5.93 31.33
C THR A 6 32.30 -5.62 30.73
N LEU A 7 32.19 -5.23 29.46
CA LEU A 7 30.90 -4.93 28.80
C LEU A 7 30.41 -5.99 27.80
N PHE A 8 31.20 -7.03 27.51
CA PHE A 8 30.82 -8.10 26.57
C PHE A 8 30.97 -9.52 27.18
N GLY A 9 30.79 -9.63 28.49
CA GLY A 9 30.79 -10.92 29.18
C GLY A 9 29.43 -11.61 29.07
N GLY A 10 29.09 -12.17 27.90
CA GLY A 10 27.87 -12.97 27.78
C GLY A 10 27.37 -13.37 26.40
N LEU A 11 27.90 -12.79 25.30
CA LEU A 11 27.60 -13.35 23.97
C LEU A 11 28.61 -14.45 23.66
N THR A 12 28.11 -15.67 23.48
CA THR A 12 28.92 -16.77 22.98
C THR A 12 29.52 -16.39 21.61
N SER A 13 30.74 -16.81 21.32
CA SER A 13 31.44 -16.47 20.07
C SER A 13 30.64 -16.81 18.80
N LEU A 14 29.66 -17.72 18.89
CA LEU A 14 28.73 -18.05 17.82
C LEU A 14 27.68 -16.96 17.58
N THR A 15 27.11 -16.35 18.62
CA THR A 15 26.06 -15.32 18.46
C THR A 15 26.60 -14.02 17.87
N PHE A 16 27.85 -13.67 18.19
CA PHE A 16 28.51 -12.49 17.60
C PHE A 16 28.89 -12.73 16.13
N LEU A 17 29.33 -13.95 15.80
CA LEU A 17 29.63 -14.32 14.41
C LEU A 17 28.35 -14.38 13.56
N ALA A 18 27.25 -14.92 14.10
CA ALA A 18 25.95 -14.91 13.43
C ALA A 18 25.47 -13.48 13.17
N PHE A 19 25.59 -12.56 14.14
CA PHE A 19 25.25 -11.16 13.97
C PHE A 19 26.06 -10.46 12.85
N LEU A 20 27.39 -10.68 12.83
CA LEU A 20 28.25 -10.11 11.77
C LEU A 20 27.97 -10.70 10.38
N VAL A 21 27.64 -11.99 10.31
CA VAL A 21 27.24 -12.64 9.06
C VAL A 21 25.88 -12.13 8.58
N SER A 22 24.90 -11.99 9.46
CA SER A 22 23.59 -11.41 9.14
C SER A 22 23.71 -9.95 8.70
N LEU A 23 24.52 -9.14 9.39
CA LEU A 23 24.78 -7.73 9.01
C LEU A 23 25.52 -7.64 7.67
N GLY A 24 26.47 -8.54 7.41
CA GLY A 24 27.19 -8.66 6.14
C GLY A 24 26.31 -9.11 4.98
N ILE A 25 25.37 -10.03 5.22
CA ILE A 25 24.40 -10.49 4.23
C ILE A 25 23.38 -9.39 3.94
N ALA A 26 22.85 -8.70 4.96
CA ALA A 26 21.92 -7.58 4.80
C ALA A 26 22.56 -6.42 4.02
N THR A 27 23.79 -6.02 4.36
CA THR A 27 24.52 -4.98 3.62
C THR A 27 24.90 -5.42 2.20
N TYR A 28 25.27 -6.68 1.99
CA TYR A 28 25.57 -7.21 0.66
C TYR A 28 24.32 -7.31 -0.25
N ILE A 29 23.17 -7.71 0.31
CA ILE A 29 21.90 -7.78 -0.42
C ILE A 29 21.40 -6.36 -0.74
N GLY A 30 21.41 -5.44 0.22
CA GLY A 30 21.04 -4.03 0.02
C GLY A 30 21.92 -3.35 -1.05
N THR A 31 23.25 -3.50 -0.97
CA THR A 31 24.16 -2.93 -1.98
C THR A 31 24.02 -3.57 -3.36
N ARG A 32 23.66 -4.86 -3.45
CA ARG A 32 23.39 -5.52 -4.74
C ARG A 32 22.06 -5.08 -5.34
N ARG A 33 21.02 -4.91 -4.52
CA ARG A 33 19.70 -4.43 -4.95
C ARG A 33 19.78 -2.98 -5.44
N ASN A 34 20.46 -2.11 -4.68
CA ASN A 34 20.69 -0.72 -5.09
C ASN A 34 21.48 -0.65 -6.42
N ARG A 35 22.56 -1.43 -6.59
CA ARG A 35 23.27 -1.53 -7.88
C ARG A 35 22.41 -2.06 -9.03
N ASN A 36 21.44 -2.93 -8.76
CA ASN A 36 20.52 -3.42 -9.79
C ASN A 36 19.48 -2.36 -10.16
N ALA A 37 18.99 -1.59 -9.18
CA ALA A 37 18.13 -0.43 -9.38
C ALA A 37 18.84 0.65 -10.21
N GLU A 38 20.04 1.07 -9.80
CA GLU A 38 20.90 1.98 -10.55
C GLU A 38 21.13 1.50 -11.99
N ARG A 39 21.46 0.21 -12.19
CA ARG A 39 21.69 -0.35 -13.53
C ARG A 39 20.43 -0.40 -14.38
N ARG A 40 19.27 -0.70 -13.80
CA ARG A 40 17.98 -0.69 -14.49
C ARG A 40 17.60 0.73 -14.91
N MET A 41 17.75 1.70 -14.01
CA MET A 41 17.52 3.12 -14.31
C MET A 41 18.46 3.60 -15.41
N ALA A 42 19.76 3.29 -15.31
CA ALA A 42 20.74 3.62 -16.33
C ALA A 42 20.42 2.94 -17.69
N ALA A 43 19.92 1.71 -17.69
CA ALA A 43 19.52 1.01 -18.91
C ALA A 43 18.28 1.65 -19.57
N LYS A 44 17.25 2.00 -18.79
CA LYS A 44 16.06 2.71 -19.28
C LYS A 44 16.43 4.10 -19.83
N LEU A 45 17.33 4.82 -19.15
CA LEU A 45 17.90 6.09 -19.63
C LEU A 45 18.66 5.92 -20.96
N ALA A 46 19.48 4.89 -21.10
CA ALA A 46 20.26 4.62 -22.31
C ALA A 46 19.39 4.18 -23.51
N GLU A 47 18.30 3.43 -23.28
CA GLU A 47 17.34 3.06 -24.33
C GLU A 47 16.64 4.30 -24.91
N LYS A 48 16.38 5.32 -24.08
CA LYS A 48 15.78 6.60 -24.47
C LYS A 48 16.69 7.48 -25.32
N GLU A 49 18.00 7.51 -25.04
CA GLU A 49 18.97 8.24 -25.87
C GLU A 49 18.94 7.79 -27.35
N ALA A 50 18.54 6.54 -27.61
CA ALA A 50 18.39 6.00 -28.96
C ALA A 50 17.11 6.47 -29.69
N PHE A 51 16.11 7.05 -28.99
CA PHE A 51 14.76 7.32 -29.50
C PHE A 51 14.29 8.78 -29.39
N ALA A 52 15.16 9.73 -29.05
CA ALA A 52 14.79 11.12 -28.82
C ALA A 52 14.00 11.77 -29.99
N SER A 53 12.73 12.10 -29.73
CA SER A 53 11.86 12.92 -30.59
C SER A 53 12.00 14.41 -30.19
N PRO A 54 11.80 15.38 -31.10
CA PRO A 54 12.12 16.77 -30.79
C PRO A 54 11.15 17.38 -29.77
N ALA A 55 11.72 18.00 -28.73
CA ALA A 55 11.03 18.73 -27.67
C ALA A 55 10.35 19.99 -28.23
N GLY A 56 9.03 20.02 -28.16
CA GLY A 56 8.21 21.23 -28.24
C GLY A 56 7.45 21.43 -26.93
N PRO A 57 6.93 22.63 -26.64
CA PRO A 57 6.14 22.88 -25.43
C PRO A 57 4.94 21.92 -25.38
N ARG A 58 4.90 21.07 -24.35
CA ARG A 58 3.87 20.07 -24.13
C ARG A 58 2.95 20.54 -23.01
N ALA A 59 1.93 21.33 -23.36
CA ALA A 59 0.79 21.49 -22.46
C ALA A 59 -0.03 20.19 -22.52
N LEU A 60 -0.03 19.42 -21.43
CA LEU A 60 -0.85 18.21 -21.35
C LEU A 60 -2.34 18.59 -21.20
N PRO A 61 -3.27 17.83 -21.80
CA PRO A 61 -4.69 18.04 -21.59
C PRO A 61 -5.05 17.84 -20.12
N ILE A 62 -6.06 18.60 -19.67
CA ILE A 62 -6.60 18.52 -18.32
C ILE A 62 -7.99 17.92 -18.43
N GLU A 63 -8.17 16.75 -17.81
CA GLU A 63 -9.44 16.04 -17.80
C GLU A 63 -10.11 16.22 -16.44
N THR A 64 -11.26 16.89 -16.45
CA THR A 64 -12.04 17.12 -15.22
C THR A 64 -13.08 16.02 -15.00
N ASN A 65 -13.42 15.26 -16.05
CA ASN A 65 -14.29 14.09 -15.95
C ASN A 65 -13.44 12.83 -15.72
N ASP A 66 -13.01 12.67 -14.48
CA ASP A 66 -12.17 11.56 -14.04
C ASP A 66 -12.89 10.20 -14.24
N PRO A 67 -12.40 9.32 -15.15
CA PRO A 67 -13.02 8.01 -15.40
C PRO A 67 -13.05 7.14 -14.14
N ASP A 68 -12.09 7.32 -13.24
CA ASP A 68 -12.02 6.60 -11.97
C ASP A 68 -13.25 6.87 -11.09
N LEU A 69 -13.66 8.14 -10.95
CA LEU A 69 -14.85 8.50 -10.17
C LEU A 69 -16.13 7.98 -10.81
N ALA A 70 -16.20 8.01 -12.15
CA ALA A 70 -17.35 7.51 -12.88
C ALA A 70 -17.53 6.00 -12.66
N GLU A 71 -16.45 5.22 -12.71
CA GLU A 71 -16.47 3.78 -12.46
C GLU A 71 -16.78 3.45 -11.00
N ARG A 72 -16.18 4.15 -10.04
CA ARG A 72 -16.52 4.00 -8.61
C ARG A 72 -18.02 4.20 -8.38
N ALA A 73 -18.60 5.25 -8.96
CA ALA A 73 -20.02 5.54 -8.84
C ALA A 73 -20.90 4.49 -9.54
N ALA A 74 -20.43 3.91 -10.65
CA ALA A 74 -21.14 2.86 -11.37
C ALA A 74 -21.20 1.56 -10.55
N VAL A 75 -20.06 1.12 -10.00
CA VAL A 75 -19.98 -0.07 -9.12
C VAL A 75 -20.86 0.13 -7.88
N ALA A 76 -20.74 1.28 -7.22
CA ALA A 76 -21.53 1.58 -6.04
C ALA A 76 -23.04 1.60 -6.32
N ARG A 77 -23.46 2.19 -7.44
CA ARG A 77 -24.87 2.22 -7.85
C ARG A 77 -25.39 0.82 -8.14
N TYR A 78 -24.62 0.01 -8.86
CA TYR A 78 -24.99 -1.37 -9.18
C TYR A 78 -25.28 -2.18 -7.90
N ILE A 79 -24.38 -2.10 -6.91
CA ILE A 79 -24.58 -2.81 -5.63
C ILE A 79 -25.75 -2.23 -4.84
N ALA A 80 -25.91 -0.91 -4.81
CA ALA A 80 -27.05 -0.28 -4.14
C ALA A 80 -28.40 -0.69 -4.76
N ASP A 81 -28.47 -0.81 -6.09
CA ASP A 81 -29.68 -1.27 -6.79
C ASP A 81 -30.02 -2.72 -6.41
N LEU A 82 -29.03 -3.61 -6.28
CA LEU A 82 -29.23 -4.98 -5.79
C LEU A 82 -29.67 -5.02 -4.32
N MET A 83 -29.09 -4.17 -3.46
CA MET A 83 -29.49 -4.06 -2.05
C MET A 83 -30.96 -3.62 -1.93
N LEU A 84 -31.39 -2.64 -2.74
CA LEU A 84 -32.77 -2.18 -2.78
C LEU A 84 -33.75 -3.26 -3.26
N ALA A 85 -33.27 -4.19 -4.09
CA ALA A 85 -34.03 -5.34 -4.57
C ALA A 85 -33.99 -6.56 -3.61
N ASP A 86 -33.23 -6.49 -2.50
CA ASP A 86 -32.97 -7.59 -1.57
C ASP A 86 -32.28 -8.82 -2.22
N GLU A 87 -31.51 -8.59 -3.30
CA GLU A 87 -30.83 -9.64 -4.09
C GLU A 87 -29.44 -9.98 -3.54
N TRP A 88 -29.36 -10.39 -2.27
CA TRP A 88 -28.08 -10.61 -1.58
C TRP A 88 -27.20 -11.72 -2.16
N THR A 89 -27.80 -12.78 -2.70
CA THR A 89 -27.02 -13.85 -3.37
C THR A 89 -26.33 -13.30 -4.61
N GLU A 90 -27.01 -12.47 -5.40
CA GLU A 90 -26.43 -11.83 -6.58
C GLU A 90 -25.29 -10.87 -6.21
N ILE A 91 -25.45 -10.11 -5.11
CA ILE A 91 -24.35 -9.29 -4.56
C ILE A 91 -23.14 -10.18 -4.25
N GLY A 92 -23.35 -11.30 -3.56
CA GLY A 92 -22.30 -12.25 -3.22
C GLY A 92 -21.58 -12.80 -4.46
N ASP A 93 -22.33 -13.22 -5.47
CA ASP A 93 -21.80 -13.78 -6.71
C ASP A 93 -21.05 -12.73 -7.53
N GLN A 94 -21.56 -11.49 -7.61
CA GLN A 94 -20.91 -10.41 -8.33
C GLN A 94 -19.60 -9.98 -7.66
N ILE A 95 -19.56 -9.88 -6.33
CA ILE A 95 -18.34 -9.57 -5.59
C ILE A 95 -17.30 -10.67 -5.78
N ALA A 96 -17.70 -11.95 -5.67
CA ALA A 96 -16.80 -13.08 -5.92
C ALA A 96 -16.25 -13.07 -7.36
N HIS A 97 -17.09 -12.69 -8.33
CA HIS A 97 -16.65 -12.54 -9.71
C HIS A 97 -15.59 -11.44 -9.85
N TRP A 98 -15.84 -10.24 -9.32
CA TRP A 98 -14.88 -9.14 -9.37
C TRP A 98 -13.58 -9.44 -8.63
N GLU A 99 -13.67 -10.15 -7.51
CA GLU A 99 -12.52 -10.63 -6.77
C GLU A 99 -11.67 -11.60 -7.59
N SER A 100 -12.28 -12.60 -8.24
CA SER A 100 -11.56 -13.56 -9.08
C SER A 100 -10.83 -12.94 -10.28
N GLN A 101 -11.30 -11.78 -10.74
CA GLN A 101 -10.70 -11.04 -11.86
C GLN A 101 -9.76 -9.93 -11.39
N LEU A 102 -9.66 -9.68 -10.07
CA LEU A 102 -9.02 -8.50 -9.49
C LEU A 102 -9.47 -7.20 -10.20
N ALA A 103 -10.74 -7.13 -10.58
CA ALA A 103 -11.27 -6.00 -11.35
C ALA A 103 -11.10 -4.70 -10.55
N SER A 104 -10.56 -3.66 -11.20
CA SER A 104 -10.28 -2.37 -10.59
C SER A 104 -10.70 -1.21 -11.46
N THR A 105 -10.89 -0.07 -10.81
CA THR A 105 -11.00 1.23 -11.47
C THR A 105 -9.63 1.65 -12.03
N PRO A 106 -9.55 2.69 -12.89
CA PRO A 106 -8.28 3.23 -13.37
C PRO A 106 -7.25 3.49 -12.26
N SER A 107 -7.64 4.03 -11.09
CA SER A 107 -6.68 4.29 -10.00
C SER A 107 -6.26 3.05 -9.19
N GLY A 108 -6.61 1.85 -9.65
CA GLY A 108 -6.28 0.58 -8.99
C GLY A 108 -7.22 0.18 -7.85
N LEU A 109 -8.29 0.94 -7.57
CA LEU A 109 -9.25 0.59 -6.52
C LEU A 109 -10.08 -0.62 -6.95
N ARG A 110 -10.06 -1.70 -6.16
CA ARG A 110 -10.77 -2.93 -6.50
C ARG A 110 -12.28 -2.76 -6.42
N TYR A 111 -12.99 -3.31 -7.40
CA TYR A 111 -14.46 -3.29 -7.42
C TYR A 111 -15.06 -4.03 -6.24
N HIS A 112 -14.43 -5.13 -5.82
CA HIS A 112 -14.88 -5.92 -4.68
C HIS A 112 -14.74 -5.17 -3.35
N ASP A 113 -13.76 -4.27 -3.21
CA ASP A 113 -13.61 -3.39 -2.04
C ASP A 113 -14.74 -2.35 -2.01
N ILE A 114 -14.98 -1.66 -3.13
CA ILE A 114 -16.07 -0.67 -3.27
C ILE A 114 -17.42 -1.33 -2.96
N ALA A 115 -17.66 -2.51 -3.54
CA ALA A 115 -18.90 -3.24 -3.38
C ALA A 115 -19.15 -3.67 -1.93
N THR A 116 -18.10 -4.16 -1.26
CA THR A 116 -18.16 -4.57 0.15
C THR A 116 -18.45 -3.38 1.06
N ASP A 117 -17.81 -2.23 0.80
CA ASP A 117 -18.05 -1.01 1.57
C ASP A 117 -19.48 -0.48 1.37
N VAL A 118 -20.01 -0.55 0.15
CA VAL A 118 -21.42 -0.19 -0.13
C VAL A 118 -22.38 -1.15 0.57
N ALA A 119 -22.13 -2.46 0.50
CA ALA A 119 -22.94 -3.48 1.16
C ALA A 119 -23.01 -3.26 2.69
N LEU A 120 -21.90 -2.82 3.31
CA LEU A 120 -21.82 -2.55 4.75
C LEU A 120 -22.22 -1.12 5.15
N SER A 121 -22.48 -0.22 4.18
CA SER A 121 -22.67 1.21 4.44
C SER A 121 -23.86 1.53 5.35
N GLY A 122 -24.93 0.74 5.29
CA GLY A 122 -26.10 0.88 6.17
C GLY A 122 -25.74 0.62 7.63
N LEU A 123 -25.04 -0.49 7.89
CA LEU A 123 -24.51 -0.82 9.21
C LEU A 123 -23.53 0.24 9.72
N GLN A 124 -22.60 0.68 8.86
CA GLN A 124 -21.63 1.71 9.23
C GLN A 124 -22.33 3.02 9.61
N SER A 125 -23.37 3.41 8.88
CA SER A 125 -24.18 4.59 9.20
C SER A 125 -24.87 4.50 10.56
N LEU A 126 -25.35 3.31 10.95
CA LEU A 126 -25.92 3.10 12.29
C LEU A 126 -24.87 3.22 13.38
N ILE A 127 -23.66 2.71 13.15
CA ILE A 127 -22.53 2.81 14.07
C ILE A 127 -22.07 4.26 14.24
N ASP A 128 -21.94 5.00 13.14
CA ASP A 128 -21.43 6.37 13.15
C ASP A 128 -22.39 7.36 13.81
N ASN A 129 -23.70 7.13 13.64
CA ASN A 129 -24.74 7.97 14.23
C ASN A 129 -25.08 7.62 15.70
N ALA A 130 -24.43 6.61 16.29
CA ALA A 130 -24.70 6.19 17.66
C ALA A 130 -24.24 7.27 18.68
N PRO A 131 -25.07 7.67 19.67
CA PRO A 131 -24.71 8.70 20.66
C PRO A 131 -23.53 8.36 21.60
N ARG A 132 -23.15 7.08 21.71
CA ARG A 132 -22.06 6.56 22.57
C ARG A 132 -22.18 6.89 24.06
N GLN A 133 -23.40 7.07 24.56
CA GLN A 133 -23.72 7.22 25.98
C GLN A 133 -23.80 5.85 26.68
N SER A 134 -24.29 4.84 25.96
CA SER A 134 -24.41 3.47 26.45
C SER A 134 -24.25 2.46 25.34
N LEU A 135 -23.81 1.23 25.64
CA LEU A 135 -23.73 0.19 24.60
C LEU A 135 -25.09 -0.15 23.97
N ALA A 136 -26.21 0.20 24.62
CA ALA A 136 -27.53 0.07 24.02
C ALA A 136 -27.73 0.99 22.80
N ASP A 137 -26.90 2.02 22.64
CA ASP A 137 -26.90 2.91 21.49
C ASP A 137 -26.51 2.20 20.19
N LEU A 138 -25.81 1.06 20.28
CA LEU A 138 -25.48 0.19 19.14
C LEU A 138 -26.57 -0.85 18.83
N ARG A 139 -27.74 -0.78 19.48
CA ARG A 139 -28.80 -1.79 19.31
C ARG A 139 -29.26 -1.93 17.86
N GLU A 140 -29.45 -0.83 17.14
CA GLU A 140 -29.88 -0.89 15.74
C GLU A 140 -28.80 -1.53 14.85
N ALA A 141 -27.51 -1.24 15.10
CA ALA A 141 -26.40 -1.89 14.42
C ALA A 141 -26.36 -3.40 14.70
N GLU A 142 -26.63 -3.82 15.95
CA GLU A 142 -26.73 -5.25 16.32
C GLU A 142 -27.92 -5.96 15.64
N ILE A 143 -29.03 -5.26 15.41
CA ILE A 143 -30.16 -5.79 14.62
C ILE A 143 -29.73 -5.97 13.16
N GLU A 144 -29.07 -4.97 12.58
CA GLU A 144 -28.57 -5.03 11.21
C GLU A 144 -27.54 -6.15 11.00
N LEU A 145 -26.63 -6.36 11.97
CA LEU A 145 -25.74 -7.52 11.99
C LEU A 145 -26.53 -8.84 11.91
N GLY A 146 -27.66 -8.94 12.60
CA GLY A 146 -28.55 -10.11 12.53
C GLY A 146 -28.99 -10.42 11.10
N HIS A 147 -29.27 -9.40 10.28
CA HIS A 147 -29.64 -9.59 8.87
C HIS A 147 -28.49 -10.18 8.05
N PHE A 148 -27.25 -9.71 8.24
CA PHE A 148 -26.08 -10.31 7.58
C PHE A 148 -25.89 -11.78 7.96
N ILE A 149 -26.04 -12.11 9.26
CA ILE A 149 -25.93 -13.49 9.76
C ILE A 149 -27.03 -14.38 9.15
N ASP A 150 -28.28 -13.94 9.18
CA ASP A 150 -29.42 -14.69 8.63
C ASP A 150 -29.29 -14.90 7.11
N THR A 151 -28.78 -13.91 6.38
CA THR A 151 -28.50 -14.02 4.94
C THR A 151 -27.39 -15.04 4.68
N TYR A 152 -26.28 -14.97 5.42
CA TYR A 152 -25.21 -15.97 5.33
C TYR A 152 -25.70 -17.40 5.66
N GLN A 153 -26.47 -17.57 6.73
CA GLN A 153 -26.97 -18.89 7.14
C GLN A 153 -27.90 -19.54 6.10
N ARG A 154 -28.53 -18.74 5.24
CA ARG A 154 -29.37 -19.23 4.13
C ARG A 154 -28.57 -19.69 2.90
N ALA A 155 -27.29 -19.30 2.80
CA ALA A 155 -26.41 -19.59 1.67
C ALA A 155 -24.95 -19.81 2.14
N THR A 156 -24.76 -20.83 2.98
CA THR A 156 -23.47 -21.11 3.66
C THR A 156 -22.32 -21.46 2.70
N GLU A 157 -22.60 -21.80 1.46
CA GLU A 157 -21.61 -22.02 0.41
C GLU A 157 -20.97 -20.72 -0.10
N SER A 158 -21.62 -19.57 0.11
CA SER A 158 -21.11 -18.27 -0.32
C SER A 158 -20.09 -17.72 0.67
N HIS A 159 -18.81 -17.80 0.29
CA HIS A 159 -17.71 -17.24 1.07
C HIS A 159 -17.79 -15.71 1.19
N VAL A 160 -18.41 -15.02 0.22
CA VAL A 160 -18.63 -13.56 0.27
C VAL A 160 -19.71 -13.20 1.28
N LEU A 161 -20.82 -13.94 1.34
CA LEU A 161 -21.83 -13.68 2.37
C LEU A 161 -21.30 -13.96 3.78
N ALA A 162 -20.47 -15.00 3.92
CA ALA A 162 -19.73 -15.27 5.15
C ALA A 162 -18.80 -14.10 5.52
N LEU A 163 -18.04 -13.59 4.55
CA LEU A 163 -17.19 -12.42 4.70
C LEU A 163 -17.98 -11.19 5.16
N LEU A 164 -19.11 -10.86 4.53
CA LEU A 164 -19.93 -9.71 4.90
C LEU A 164 -20.44 -9.82 6.35
N ALA A 165 -20.92 -10.99 6.75
CA ALA A 165 -21.31 -11.25 8.14
C ALA A 165 -20.12 -11.10 9.11
N ALA A 166 -18.94 -11.62 8.75
CA ALA A 166 -17.73 -11.46 9.55
C ALA A 166 -17.30 -9.98 9.66
N ARG A 167 -17.26 -9.23 8.54
CA ARG A 167 -16.92 -7.80 8.53
C ARG A 167 -17.94 -6.97 9.32
N ALA A 168 -19.22 -7.35 9.33
CA ALA A 168 -20.23 -6.73 10.17
C ALA A 168 -19.94 -6.91 11.68
N HIS A 169 -19.55 -8.13 12.09
CA HIS A 169 -19.05 -8.35 13.45
C HIS A 169 -17.82 -7.48 13.75
N LEU A 170 -16.82 -7.46 12.85
CA LEU A 170 -15.60 -6.66 13.03
C LEU A 170 -15.90 -5.16 13.18
N ALA A 171 -16.84 -4.62 12.40
CA ALA A 171 -17.26 -3.22 12.48
C ALA A 171 -17.88 -2.86 13.84
N ILE A 172 -18.83 -3.67 14.33
CA ILE A 172 -19.42 -3.47 15.67
C ILE A 172 -18.37 -3.67 16.76
N GLY A 173 -17.50 -4.68 16.61
CA GLY A 173 -16.40 -4.94 17.52
C GLY A 173 -15.47 -3.72 17.65
N ALA A 174 -15.07 -3.13 16.52
CA ALA A 174 -14.27 -1.90 16.49
C ALA A 174 -14.99 -0.72 17.15
N ALA A 175 -16.30 -0.58 16.94
CA ALA A 175 -17.11 0.44 17.61
C ALA A 175 -17.20 0.26 19.14
N CYS A 176 -16.91 -0.95 19.63
CA CYS A 176 -16.86 -1.30 21.05
C CYS A 176 -15.47 -1.10 21.70
N ARG A 177 -14.50 -0.50 21.01
CA ARG A 177 -13.20 -0.14 21.59
C ARG A 177 -13.37 0.67 22.88
N ALA A 178 -12.72 0.23 23.96
CA ALA A 178 -12.99 0.72 25.31
C ALA A 178 -12.77 2.24 25.49
N ASP A 179 -11.83 2.83 24.77
CA ASP A 179 -11.51 4.26 24.83
C ASP A 179 -12.61 5.17 24.25
N LEU A 180 -13.51 4.62 23.42
CA LEU A 180 -14.66 5.33 22.86
C LEU A 180 -15.84 5.48 23.83
N TRP A 181 -15.78 4.82 25.00
CA TRP A 181 -16.91 4.70 25.92
C TRP A 181 -16.64 5.35 27.28
N PRO A 182 -17.69 5.87 27.96
CA PRO A 182 -17.58 6.37 29.32
C PRO A 182 -17.01 5.31 30.28
N GLU A 183 -16.24 5.74 31.28
CA GLU A 183 -15.53 4.86 32.24
C GLU A 183 -16.39 3.69 32.78
N PRO A 184 -17.68 3.89 33.16
CA PRO A 184 -18.51 2.80 33.66
C PRO A 184 -18.79 1.68 32.64
N GLN A 185 -18.79 2.01 31.34
CA GLN A 185 -19.10 1.10 30.23
C GLN A 185 -17.87 0.35 29.70
N ARG A 186 -16.64 0.86 29.92
CA ARG A 186 -15.41 0.37 29.27
C ARG A 186 -15.19 -1.14 29.39
N ARG A 187 -15.42 -1.71 30.58
CA ARG A 187 -15.27 -3.16 30.82
C ARG A 187 -16.27 -3.99 30.02
N GLN A 188 -17.50 -3.49 29.88
CA GLN A 188 -18.51 -4.17 29.07
C GLN A 188 -18.18 -4.02 27.59
N ALA A 189 -17.78 -2.82 27.15
CA ALA A 189 -17.40 -2.54 25.77
C ALA A 189 -16.25 -3.44 25.32
N TRP A 190 -15.21 -3.59 26.14
CA TRP A 190 -14.09 -4.51 25.86
C TRP A 190 -14.53 -5.97 25.70
N ARG A 191 -15.46 -6.46 26.55
CA ARG A 191 -16.01 -7.81 26.42
C ARG A 191 -16.85 -7.98 25.16
N THR A 192 -17.66 -6.98 24.82
CA THR A 192 -18.47 -6.97 23.60
C THR A 192 -17.56 -6.98 22.36
N MET A 193 -16.53 -6.12 22.33
CA MET A 193 -15.49 -6.14 21.31
C MET A 193 -14.91 -7.55 21.16
N ALA A 194 -14.38 -8.13 22.24
CA ALA A 194 -13.78 -9.46 22.19
C ALA A 194 -14.74 -10.53 21.65
N ARG A 195 -16.04 -10.48 22.03
CA ARG A 195 -17.07 -11.38 21.50
C ARG A 195 -17.19 -11.28 19.99
N HIS A 196 -17.39 -10.07 19.43
CA HIS A 196 -17.55 -9.92 17.99
C HIS A 196 -16.31 -10.36 17.21
N PHE A 197 -15.11 -10.12 17.73
CA PHE A 197 -13.87 -10.60 17.08
C PHE A 197 -13.72 -12.13 17.12
N VAL A 198 -14.24 -12.79 18.16
CA VAL A 198 -14.31 -14.26 18.22
C VAL A 198 -15.34 -14.78 17.22
N ASP A 199 -16.55 -14.23 17.21
CA ASP A 199 -17.63 -14.64 16.31
C ASP A 199 -17.22 -14.47 14.83
N ALA A 200 -16.58 -13.35 14.48
CA ALA A 200 -16.01 -13.14 13.14
C ALA A 200 -14.96 -14.22 12.81
N GLY A 201 -14.11 -14.59 13.78
CA GLY A 201 -13.12 -15.65 13.64
C GLY A 201 -13.74 -17.03 13.41
N GLU A 202 -14.87 -17.33 14.04
CA GLU A 202 -15.60 -18.59 13.85
C GLU A 202 -16.19 -18.69 12.43
N ILE A 203 -16.76 -17.59 11.91
CA ILE A 203 -17.27 -17.54 10.52
C ILE A 203 -16.11 -17.70 9.53
N LEU A 204 -15.05 -16.90 9.67
CA LEU A 204 -13.87 -16.93 8.78
C LEU A 204 -13.06 -18.22 8.88
N GLY A 205 -13.21 -18.97 9.97
CA GLY A 205 -12.55 -20.27 10.19
C GLY A 205 -12.98 -21.35 9.19
N ASN A 206 -14.17 -21.19 8.59
CA ASN A 206 -14.73 -22.17 7.66
C ASN A 206 -14.24 -22.02 6.21
N TYR A 207 -13.55 -20.93 5.88
CA TYR A 207 -13.13 -20.61 4.50
C TYR A 207 -11.64 -20.39 4.42
N ASP A 208 -10.95 -21.02 3.46
CA ASP A 208 -9.54 -20.75 3.20
C ASP A 208 -9.39 -19.70 2.08
N PRO A 209 -8.82 -18.50 2.37
CA PRO A 209 -8.64 -17.44 1.37
C PRO A 209 -7.94 -17.92 0.11
N LEU A 210 -6.93 -18.80 0.24
CA LEU A 210 -6.18 -19.31 -0.91
C LEU A 210 -7.02 -20.29 -1.75
N ALA A 211 -7.82 -21.14 -1.11
CA ALA A 211 -8.69 -22.07 -1.83
C ALA A 211 -9.79 -21.35 -2.62
N HIS A 212 -10.23 -20.19 -2.12
CA HIS A 212 -11.21 -19.32 -2.78
C HIS A 212 -10.59 -18.26 -3.69
N MET A 213 -9.26 -18.11 -3.71
CA MET A 213 -8.57 -17.01 -4.37
C MET A 213 -9.13 -15.65 -3.94
N SER A 214 -9.35 -15.47 -2.63
CA SER A 214 -10.11 -14.35 -2.07
C SER A 214 -9.26 -13.40 -1.22
N PRO A 215 -8.74 -12.30 -1.82
CA PRO A 215 -8.16 -11.16 -1.10
C PRO A 215 -9.03 -10.65 0.05
N LEU A 216 -10.35 -10.59 -0.10
CA LEU A 216 -11.26 -10.11 0.94
C LEU A 216 -11.30 -11.04 2.16
N LEU A 217 -11.27 -12.36 1.98
CA LEU A 217 -11.13 -13.28 3.12
C LEU A 217 -9.78 -13.12 3.81
N ALA A 218 -8.71 -12.83 3.06
CA ALA A 218 -7.40 -12.55 3.63
C ALA A 218 -7.42 -11.23 4.42
N GLU A 219 -8.03 -10.16 3.88
CA GLU A 219 -8.30 -8.90 4.56
C GLU A 219 -9.04 -9.15 5.87
N ALA A 220 -10.20 -9.81 5.83
CA ALA A 220 -11.04 -9.99 7.02
C ALA A 220 -10.31 -10.78 8.11
N ARG A 221 -9.46 -11.74 7.74
CA ARG A 221 -8.59 -12.43 8.70
C ARG A 221 -7.51 -11.53 9.29
N TYR A 222 -6.93 -10.64 8.48
CA TYR A 222 -5.99 -9.62 8.94
C TYR A 222 -6.67 -8.66 9.94
N LEU A 223 -7.83 -8.12 9.58
CA LEU A 223 -8.64 -7.26 10.44
C LEU A 223 -9.08 -7.96 11.73
N GLN A 224 -9.50 -9.23 11.66
CA GLN A 224 -9.82 -10.06 12.82
C GLN A 224 -8.63 -10.21 13.76
N ALA A 225 -7.42 -10.38 13.22
CA ALA A 225 -6.22 -10.49 14.04
C ALA A 225 -5.88 -9.16 14.75
N LEU A 226 -6.10 -8.00 14.12
CA LEU A 226 -5.81 -6.69 14.74
C LEU A 226 -6.54 -6.48 16.09
N GLY A 227 -7.80 -6.92 16.20
CA GLY A 227 -8.57 -6.79 17.45
C GLY A 227 -8.56 -8.04 18.35
N SER A 228 -7.83 -9.09 17.98
CA SER A 228 -7.77 -10.33 18.77
C SER A 228 -6.61 -10.32 19.78
N PRO A 229 -6.80 -10.91 20.98
CA PRO A 229 -5.69 -11.14 21.90
C PRO A 229 -4.56 -11.92 21.23
N ALA A 230 -3.34 -11.39 21.34
CA ALA A 230 -2.15 -11.91 20.67
C ALA A 230 -2.25 -11.94 19.12
N GLY A 231 -3.22 -11.30 18.46
CA GLY A 231 -3.30 -11.38 17.00
C GLY A 231 -2.11 -10.76 16.27
N SER A 232 -1.37 -9.85 16.91
CA SER A 232 -0.20 -9.18 16.34
C SER A 232 0.87 -10.13 15.79
N HIS A 233 1.16 -11.25 16.46
CA HIS A 233 2.17 -12.21 15.96
C HIS A 233 1.75 -12.92 14.66
N ARG A 234 0.46 -12.86 14.28
CA ARG A 234 -0.07 -13.45 13.05
C ARG A 234 -0.04 -12.46 11.89
N LEU A 235 0.02 -11.15 12.17
CA LEU A 235 -0.18 -10.11 11.16
C LEU A 235 0.85 -10.16 10.04
N PRO A 236 2.17 -10.36 10.27
CA PRO A 236 3.13 -10.46 9.16
C PRO A 236 2.71 -11.57 8.19
N ARG A 237 2.49 -12.79 8.68
CA ARG A 237 2.06 -13.91 7.83
C ARG A 237 0.70 -13.69 7.13
N LEU A 238 -0.22 -12.96 7.77
CA LEU A 238 -1.50 -12.63 7.15
C LEU A 238 -1.34 -11.57 6.06
N PHE A 239 -0.49 -10.57 6.27
CA PHE A 239 -0.10 -9.58 5.27
C PHE A 239 0.55 -10.26 4.07
N GLU A 240 1.52 -11.16 4.28
CA GLU A 240 2.17 -11.92 3.21
C GLU A 240 1.16 -12.65 2.32
N LYS A 241 0.23 -13.39 2.93
CA LYS A 241 -0.82 -14.11 2.20
C LYS A 241 -1.78 -13.21 1.45
N TRP A 242 -2.02 -12.02 1.97
CA TRP A 242 -2.90 -11.04 1.34
C TRP A 242 -2.22 -10.42 0.11
N VAL A 243 -0.93 -10.06 0.23
CA VAL A 243 -0.10 -9.63 -0.90
C VAL A 243 0.04 -10.74 -1.95
N ASP A 244 0.18 -12.01 -1.55
CA ASP A 244 0.25 -13.14 -2.49
C ASP A 244 -1.02 -13.24 -3.36
N LEU A 245 -2.18 -12.81 -2.85
CA LEU A 245 -3.47 -12.87 -3.55
C LEU A 245 -3.73 -11.66 -4.45
N ASP A 246 -3.28 -10.47 -4.04
CA ASP A 246 -3.50 -9.23 -4.79
C ASP A 246 -2.32 -8.25 -4.58
N PRO A 247 -1.15 -8.51 -5.19
CA PRO A 247 0.08 -7.80 -4.87
C PRO A 247 0.05 -6.31 -5.24
N ALA A 248 -0.82 -5.93 -6.17
CA ALA A 248 -0.91 -4.57 -6.70
C ALA A 248 -1.91 -3.69 -5.94
N ASN A 249 -2.70 -4.23 -5.00
CA ASN A 249 -3.72 -3.45 -4.31
C ASN A 249 -3.11 -2.55 -3.21
N PRO A 250 -3.15 -1.22 -3.36
CA PRO A 250 -2.57 -0.30 -2.38
C PRO A 250 -3.20 -0.41 -1.00
N ALA A 251 -4.49 -0.78 -0.90
CA ALA A 251 -5.21 -0.86 0.36
C ALA A 251 -4.57 -1.85 1.34
N ILE A 252 -3.95 -2.92 0.85
CA ILE A 252 -3.25 -3.92 1.67
C ILE A 252 -2.10 -3.24 2.44
N TYR A 253 -1.29 -2.48 1.72
CA TYR A 253 -0.13 -1.79 2.26
C TYR A 253 -0.54 -0.62 3.17
N GLU A 254 -1.60 0.11 2.81
CA GLU A 254 -2.17 1.17 3.67
C GLU A 254 -2.61 0.62 5.04
N ARG A 255 -3.36 -0.48 5.04
CA ARG A 255 -3.82 -1.14 6.28
C ARG A 255 -2.67 -1.68 7.11
N HIS A 256 -1.62 -2.16 6.45
CA HIS A 256 -0.45 -2.66 7.13
C HIS A 256 0.44 -1.54 7.68
N ALA A 257 0.54 -0.41 6.97
CA ALA A 257 1.23 0.78 7.46
C ALA A 257 0.58 1.35 8.72
N ASP A 258 -0.75 1.34 8.84
CA ASP A 258 -1.45 1.71 10.09
C ASP A 258 -0.99 0.88 11.29
N HIS A 259 -0.64 -0.39 11.07
CA HIS A 259 -0.12 -1.27 12.11
C HIS A 259 1.33 -0.93 12.46
N LEU A 260 2.17 -0.66 11.46
CA LEU A 260 3.60 -0.39 11.62
C LEU A 260 3.94 1.05 12.05
N ALA A 261 2.96 1.96 12.02
CA ALA A 261 3.18 3.38 12.23
C ALA A 261 3.68 3.73 13.64
N ASP A 262 3.42 2.90 14.65
CA ASP A 262 3.82 3.16 16.04
C ASP A 262 5.32 2.86 16.27
N PRO A 263 6.17 3.89 16.51
CA PRO A 263 7.59 3.72 16.72
C PRO A 263 7.94 3.07 18.07
N ASP A 264 7.03 3.09 19.05
CA ASP A 264 7.25 2.43 20.34
C ASP A 264 7.04 0.91 20.24
N ILE A 265 6.37 0.46 19.19
CA ILE A 265 6.08 -0.97 18.94
C ILE A 265 7.01 -1.56 17.89
N PHE A 266 7.28 -0.84 16.80
CA PHE A 266 8.05 -1.33 15.66
C PHE A 266 9.37 -0.61 15.48
N SER A 267 10.47 -1.37 15.51
CA SER A 267 11.80 -0.85 15.20
C SER A 267 11.97 -0.60 13.71
N ASP A 268 12.88 0.29 13.38
CA ASP A 268 13.22 0.62 12.00
C ASP A 268 13.73 -0.60 11.22
N GLU A 269 14.50 -1.50 11.87
CA GLU A 269 14.96 -2.73 11.25
C GLU A 269 13.82 -3.70 10.94
N ALA A 270 12.77 -3.75 11.78
CA ALA A 270 11.61 -4.58 11.53
C ALA A 270 10.85 -4.09 10.29
N ILE A 271 10.69 -2.77 10.15
CA ILE A 271 10.05 -2.15 8.97
C ILE A 271 10.86 -2.43 7.71
N LEU A 272 12.18 -2.25 7.75
CA LEU A 272 13.05 -2.51 6.60
C LEU A 272 13.00 -3.98 6.17
N ALA A 273 12.98 -4.91 7.13
CA ALA A 273 12.86 -6.34 6.82
C ALA A 273 11.53 -6.68 6.15
N GLU A 274 10.44 -6.04 6.57
CA GLU A 274 9.12 -6.25 5.98
C GLU A 274 9.00 -5.60 4.60
N ALA A 275 9.60 -4.42 4.40
CA ALA A 275 9.73 -3.79 3.09
C ALA A 275 10.53 -4.67 2.10
N ASP A 276 11.65 -5.25 2.55
CA ASP A 276 12.45 -6.18 1.76
C ASP A 276 11.68 -7.44 1.38
N ALA A 277 10.86 -7.96 2.31
CA ALA A 277 10.01 -9.12 2.06
C ALA A 277 8.87 -8.80 1.08
N ALA A 278 8.27 -7.62 1.18
CA ALA A 278 7.26 -7.13 0.22
C ALA A 278 7.87 -7.01 -1.18
N LEU A 279 9.03 -6.36 -1.30
CA LEU A 279 9.77 -6.23 -2.54
C LEU A 279 10.08 -7.59 -3.19
N GLU A 280 10.64 -8.53 -2.43
CA GLU A 280 10.99 -9.86 -2.93
C GLU A 280 9.77 -10.65 -3.40
N ARG A 281 8.65 -10.51 -2.68
CA ARG A 281 7.39 -11.17 -3.03
C ARG A 281 6.77 -10.64 -4.32
N THR A 282 6.95 -9.35 -4.62
CA THR A 282 6.35 -8.71 -5.79
C THR A 282 7.30 -8.55 -6.98
N ASP A 283 8.57 -8.97 -6.89
CA ASP A 283 9.57 -8.74 -7.96
C ASP A 283 9.12 -9.31 -9.31
N ASP A 284 8.50 -10.50 -9.30
CA ASP A 284 8.04 -11.16 -10.52
C ASP A 284 6.80 -10.49 -11.15
N THR A 285 5.99 -9.75 -10.38
CA THR A 285 4.71 -9.18 -10.84
C THR A 285 4.75 -7.66 -11.01
N LEU A 286 5.43 -6.95 -10.11
CA LEU A 286 5.49 -5.49 -10.04
C LEU A 286 6.92 -4.95 -10.20
N GLY A 287 7.92 -5.80 -10.42
CA GLY A 287 9.32 -5.41 -10.29
C GLY A 287 9.55 -4.82 -8.90
N PHE A 288 10.07 -3.60 -8.84
CA PHE A 288 10.28 -2.95 -7.55
C PHE A 288 9.02 -2.31 -6.93
N GLY A 289 7.88 -2.34 -7.62
CA GLY A 289 6.65 -1.63 -7.23
C GLY A 289 6.13 -1.94 -5.81
N GLY A 290 6.30 -3.17 -5.30
CA GLY A 290 5.92 -3.49 -3.91
C GLY A 290 6.70 -2.69 -2.85
N TYR A 291 7.93 -2.27 -3.15
CA TYR A 291 8.69 -1.36 -2.29
C TYR A 291 8.03 0.02 -2.21
N ALA A 292 7.58 0.55 -3.35
CA ALA A 292 6.86 1.82 -3.39
C ALA A 292 5.51 1.72 -2.67
N LEU A 293 4.71 0.68 -2.96
CA LEU A 293 3.41 0.47 -2.31
C LEU A 293 3.54 0.33 -0.79
N PHE A 294 4.62 -0.30 -0.30
CA PHE A 294 4.89 -0.40 1.14
C PHE A 294 5.23 0.94 1.78
N PHE A 295 6.10 1.74 1.15
CA PHE A 295 6.58 2.99 1.74
C PHE A 295 5.62 4.17 1.60
N LEU A 296 4.87 4.27 0.49
CA LEU A 296 3.92 5.37 0.25
C LEU A 296 3.03 5.68 1.47
N PRO A 297 2.27 4.71 2.03
CA PRO A 297 1.43 4.99 3.19
C PRO A 297 2.22 5.24 4.48
N LEU A 298 3.43 4.70 4.63
CA LEU A 298 4.28 4.93 5.80
C LEU A 298 4.86 6.36 5.82
N LEU A 299 5.16 6.94 4.66
CA LEU A 299 5.65 8.31 4.52
C LEU A 299 4.67 9.37 5.07
N GLU A 300 3.38 9.04 5.08
CA GLU A 300 2.31 9.87 5.63
C GLU A 300 2.04 9.63 7.12
N ARG A 301 2.26 8.39 7.59
CA ARG A 301 1.78 7.92 8.91
C ARG A 301 2.84 7.87 9.99
N ARG A 302 4.11 7.69 9.61
CA ARG A 302 5.22 7.49 10.56
C ARG A 302 6.27 8.57 10.43
N ASP A 303 6.46 9.32 11.52
CA ASP A 303 7.58 10.24 11.66
C ASP A 303 8.90 9.49 11.47
N GLY A 304 9.79 10.04 10.64
CA GLY A 304 11.08 9.43 10.35
C GLY A 304 11.07 8.34 9.27
N ALA A 305 9.92 7.95 8.70
CA ALA A 305 9.85 6.97 7.61
C ALA A 305 10.74 7.35 6.40
N ARG A 306 10.88 8.65 6.11
CA ARG A 306 11.78 9.18 5.06
C ARG A 306 13.25 8.84 5.28
N HIS A 307 13.69 8.62 6.53
CA HIS A 307 15.06 8.21 6.83
C HIS A 307 15.30 6.72 6.57
N LEU A 308 14.24 5.92 6.48
CA LEU A 308 14.31 4.49 6.20
C LEU A 308 14.26 4.20 4.69
N LEU A 309 13.69 5.12 3.93
CA LEU A 309 13.55 5.01 2.49
C LEU A 309 14.91 5.06 1.78
N ASP A 310 15.19 4.08 0.94
CA ASP A 310 16.24 4.18 -0.09
C ASP A 310 15.63 4.91 -1.29
N ALA A 311 16.07 6.15 -1.51
CA ALA A 311 15.51 7.02 -2.53
C ALA A 311 15.74 6.53 -3.97
N ASP A 312 16.86 5.85 -4.24
CA ASP A 312 17.15 5.30 -5.58
C ASP A 312 16.27 4.09 -5.88
N LEU A 313 16.06 3.24 -4.86
CA LEU A 313 15.16 2.11 -4.95
C LEU A 313 13.70 2.57 -5.04
N PHE A 314 13.30 3.57 -4.26
CA PHE A 314 11.96 4.15 -4.33
C PHE A 314 11.69 4.78 -5.70
N ALA A 315 12.62 5.57 -6.23
CA ALA A 315 12.55 6.12 -7.58
C ALA A 315 12.31 5.01 -8.62
N SER A 316 13.12 3.95 -8.57
CA SER A 316 12.97 2.80 -9.48
C SER A 316 11.62 2.09 -9.31
N ALA A 317 11.15 1.91 -8.07
CA ALA A 317 9.87 1.31 -7.75
C ALA A 317 8.67 2.13 -8.28
N MET A 318 8.72 3.46 -8.14
CA MET A 318 7.70 4.35 -8.68
C MET A 318 7.66 4.31 -10.21
N LEU A 319 8.81 4.20 -10.86
CA LEU A 319 8.87 4.03 -12.31
C LEU A 319 8.27 2.70 -12.77
N ASP A 320 8.50 1.61 -12.04
CA ASP A 320 7.88 0.32 -12.35
C ASP A 320 6.35 0.41 -12.20
N LEU A 321 5.83 1.03 -11.12
CA LEU A 321 4.39 1.28 -10.98
C LEU A 321 3.80 2.16 -12.09
N ALA A 322 4.56 3.12 -12.63
CA ALA A 322 4.09 3.99 -13.71
C ALA A 322 4.21 3.38 -15.12
N SER A 323 4.94 2.26 -15.28
CA SER A 323 5.27 1.70 -16.61
C SER A 323 4.66 0.32 -16.89
N LEU A 324 4.27 -0.43 -15.86
CA LEU A 324 3.70 -1.78 -15.98
C LEU A 324 2.18 -1.76 -16.25
N GLU A 325 1.79 -1.55 -17.50
CA GLU A 325 0.36 -1.50 -17.92
C GLU A 325 -0.50 -0.51 -17.11
N ALA A 326 0.15 0.50 -16.52
CA ALA A 326 -0.47 1.47 -15.64
C ALA A 326 -1.51 2.32 -16.39
N SER A 327 -2.65 2.57 -15.74
CA SER A 327 -3.59 3.54 -16.23
C SER A 327 -3.04 4.96 -16.09
N GLN A 328 -3.64 5.92 -16.80
CA GLN A 328 -3.27 7.32 -16.61
C GLN A 328 -3.54 7.80 -15.17
N ALA A 329 -4.48 7.22 -14.43
CA ALA A 329 -4.70 7.58 -13.03
C ALA A 329 -3.52 7.12 -12.15
N GLU A 330 -3.01 5.92 -12.37
CA GLU A 330 -1.84 5.39 -11.65
C GLU A 330 -0.57 6.17 -12.00
N VAL A 331 -0.39 6.56 -13.26
CA VAL A 331 0.72 7.45 -13.67
C VAL A 331 0.62 8.82 -12.99
N ASN A 332 -0.59 9.40 -12.90
CA ASN A 332 -0.80 10.66 -12.18
C ASN A 332 -0.48 10.51 -10.68
N GLN A 333 -0.91 9.42 -10.03
CA GLN A 333 -0.58 9.14 -8.63
C GLN A 333 0.92 8.97 -8.42
N ALA A 334 1.60 8.25 -9.31
CA ALA A 334 3.04 8.04 -9.24
C ALA A 334 3.81 9.36 -9.38
N ALA A 335 3.44 10.17 -10.37
CA ALA A 335 4.05 11.49 -10.58
C ALA A 335 3.77 12.44 -9.39
N ASN A 336 2.56 12.44 -8.85
CA ASN A 336 2.22 13.25 -7.68
C ASN A 336 3.04 12.84 -6.44
N ALA A 337 3.18 11.54 -6.18
CA ALA A 337 3.97 11.03 -5.06
C ALA A 337 5.47 11.39 -5.20
N LEU A 338 6.05 11.22 -6.41
CA LEU A 338 7.41 11.66 -6.69
C LEU A 338 7.57 13.17 -6.50
N ALA A 339 6.61 13.98 -6.97
CA ALA A 339 6.65 15.43 -6.80
C ALA A 339 6.54 15.88 -5.34
N ALA A 340 5.83 15.13 -4.50
CA ALA A 340 5.78 15.35 -3.06
C ALA A 340 7.13 15.05 -2.40
N GLU A 341 7.76 13.92 -2.74
CA GLU A 341 9.04 13.53 -2.16
C GLU A 341 10.21 14.41 -2.64
N VAL A 342 10.24 14.83 -3.91
CA VAL A 342 11.23 15.82 -4.40
C VAL A 342 11.15 17.13 -3.62
N ARG A 343 9.95 17.59 -3.26
CA ARG A 343 9.75 18.80 -2.44
C ARG A 343 10.15 18.60 -0.97
N ALA A 344 9.92 17.40 -0.45
CA ALA A 344 10.26 17.06 0.94
C ALA A 344 11.76 16.80 1.12
N ASP A 345 12.47 16.40 0.06
CA ASP A 345 13.87 16.04 0.13
C ASP A 345 14.79 17.26 0.24
N HIS A 346 15.39 17.42 1.41
CA HIS A 346 16.39 18.47 1.67
C HIS A 346 17.74 18.22 0.98
N ASN A 347 18.02 16.99 0.56
CA ASN A 347 19.29 16.60 -0.06
C ASN A 347 19.28 16.69 -1.58
N GLN A 348 18.13 17.04 -2.20
CA GLN A 348 17.97 17.15 -3.65
C GLN A 348 18.45 15.91 -4.41
N ASN A 349 17.94 14.74 -4.00
CA ASN A 349 18.27 13.47 -4.62
C ASN A 349 17.83 13.47 -6.10
N LEU A 350 18.83 13.39 -6.98
CA LEU A 350 18.65 13.45 -8.42
C LEU A 350 17.82 12.29 -8.95
N ALA A 351 17.86 11.10 -8.33
CA ALA A 351 17.07 9.96 -8.78
C ALA A 351 15.56 10.23 -8.66
N LEU A 352 15.11 10.91 -7.59
CA LEU A 352 13.70 11.27 -7.43
C LEU A 352 13.27 12.28 -8.49
N SER A 353 14.06 13.33 -8.74
CA SER A 353 13.74 14.35 -9.73
C SER A 353 13.80 13.82 -11.16
N ASP A 354 14.83 13.03 -11.49
CA ASP A 354 15.01 12.45 -12.83
C ASP A 354 13.88 11.47 -13.13
N THR A 355 13.46 10.68 -12.14
CA THR A 355 12.32 9.77 -12.29
C THR A 355 11.02 10.54 -12.44
N LEU A 356 10.78 11.59 -11.66
CA LEU A 356 9.59 12.43 -11.81
C LEU A 356 9.48 12.95 -13.23
N TYR A 357 10.56 13.53 -13.77
CA TYR A 357 10.57 14.03 -15.13
C TYR A 357 10.41 12.91 -16.16
N MET A 358 11.02 11.74 -15.94
CA MET A 358 10.83 10.58 -16.80
C MET A 358 9.36 10.13 -16.84
N VAL A 359 8.70 10.00 -15.69
CA VAL A 359 7.28 9.65 -15.58
C VAL A 359 6.42 10.66 -16.33
N ILE A 360 6.66 11.95 -16.15
CA ILE A 360 5.93 13.03 -16.82
C ILE A 360 6.15 13.02 -18.34
N GLN A 361 7.39 12.89 -18.79
CA GLN A 361 7.73 12.95 -20.21
C GLN A 361 7.21 11.72 -20.97
N ASP A 362 7.39 10.53 -20.40
CA ASP A 362 7.28 9.28 -21.12
C ASP A 362 5.93 8.57 -20.90
N TYR A 363 5.27 8.80 -19.75
CA TYR A 363 4.06 8.06 -19.36
C TYR A 363 2.84 8.95 -19.12
N LEU A 364 3.02 10.22 -18.73
CA LEU A 364 1.91 11.13 -18.45
C LEU A 364 1.33 11.71 -19.76
N GLU A 365 0.08 11.38 -20.04
CA GLU A 365 -0.63 11.82 -21.25
C GLU A 365 -1.75 12.81 -20.93
N VAL A 366 -2.31 12.74 -19.73
CA VAL A 366 -3.41 13.60 -19.27
C VAL A 366 -3.23 13.93 -17.79
N ILE A 367 -3.62 15.14 -17.39
CA ILE A 367 -3.64 15.54 -15.98
C ILE A 367 -5.04 15.33 -15.43
N TYR A 368 -5.15 14.57 -14.34
CA TYR A 368 -6.36 14.45 -13.53
C TYR A 368 -6.21 15.28 -12.26
N PRO A 369 -6.74 16.53 -12.19
CA PRO A 369 -6.44 17.46 -11.10
C PRO A 369 -6.72 16.92 -9.69
N ARG A 370 -7.71 16.03 -9.53
CA ARG A 370 -8.05 15.41 -8.24
C ARG A 370 -6.90 14.58 -7.64
N LEU A 371 -6.06 14.00 -8.46
CA LEU A 371 -4.98 13.10 -8.02
C LEU A 371 -3.71 13.86 -7.61
N TRP A 372 -3.66 15.17 -7.86
CA TRP A 372 -2.54 16.02 -7.50
C TRP A 372 -2.83 16.79 -6.22
N THR A 373 -1.85 16.83 -5.32
CA THR A 373 -1.90 17.72 -4.15
C THR A 373 -1.57 19.16 -4.51
N LEU A 374 -1.01 19.39 -5.71
CA LEU A 374 -0.63 20.69 -6.22
C LEU A 374 -1.79 21.38 -6.94
N PRO A 375 -1.85 22.73 -6.90
CA PRO A 375 -2.69 23.50 -7.79
C PRO A 375 -2.43 23.14 -9.26
N GLN A 376 -3.49 23.16 -10.07
CA GLN A 376 -3.42 22.81 -11.50
C GLN A 376 -2.35 23.59 -12.28
N ASP A 377 -2.20 24.89 -11.99
CA ASP A 377 -1.20 25.74 -12.64
C ASP A 377 0.23 25.31 -12.28
N ASP A 378 0.46 24.85 -11.05
CA ASP A 378 1.75 24.33 -10.60
C ASP A 378 2.06 22.97 -11.24
N VAL A 379 1.05 22.12 -11.48
CA VAL A 379 1.21 20.87 -12.22
C VAL A 379 1.60 21.15 -13.66
N GLN A 380 0.93 22.10 -14.32
CA GLN A 380 1.28 22.50 -15.69
C GLN A 380 2.69 23.11 -15.77
N ALA A 381 3.08 23.91 -14.78
CA ALA A 381 4.44 24.44 -14.69
C ALA A 381 5.46 23.31 -14.54
N LEU A 382 5.19 22.31 -13.70
CA LEU A 382 6.04 21.13 -13.52
C LEU A 382 6.16 20.30 -14.82
N VAL A 383 5.05 20.15 -15.56
CA VAL A 383 5.05 19.47 -16.87
C VAL A 383 5.91 20.23 -17.88
N GLN A 384 5.80 21.56 -17.90
CA GLN A 384 6.63 22.39 -18.77
C GLN A 384 8.10 22.35 -18.37
N GLU A 385 8.40 22.40 -17.08
CA GLU A 385 9.76 22.24 -16.53
C GLU A 385 10.35 20.90 -16.96
N ALA A 386 9.60 19.81 -16.79
CA ALA A 386 10.01 18.49 -17.25
C ALA A 386 10.29 18.49 -18.76
N ALA A 387 9.44 19.12 -19.59
CA ALA A 387 9.64 19.20 -21.04
C ALA A 387 10.92 19.98 -21.44
N ASP A 388 11.34 20.94 -20.63
CA ASP A 388 12.54 21.76 -20.87
C ASP A 388 13.84 21.07 -20.43
N VAL A 389 13.76 20.02 -19.61
CA VAL A 389 14.90 19.17 -19.25
C VAL A 389 15.25 18.25 -20.41
N ILE A 390 16.21 18.69 -21.22
CA ILE A 390 16.90 17.83 -22.20
C ILE A 390 17.71 16.80 -21.41
N PRO A 391 17.54 15.48 -21.61
CA PRO A 391 18.40 14.50 -20.96
C PRO A 391 19.86 14.82 -21.30
N VAL A 392 20.65 15.11 -20.26
CA VAL A 392 22.10 15.33 -20.42
C VAL A 392 22.68 14.00 -20.87
N PRO A 393 23.44 13.96 -21.99
CA PRO A 393 24.00 12.70 -22.48
C PRO A 393 24.87 12.07 -21.38
N VAL A 394 24.59 10.81 -21.05
CA VAL A 394 25.45 10.01 -20.18
C VAL A 394 26.64 9.52 -21.02
N GLY A 395 27.46 10.47 -21.46
CA GLY A 395 28.64 10.22 -22.28
C GLY A 395 29.70 11.28 -22.03
N ASP A 396 30.86 10.81 -21.56
CA ASP A 396 32.16 11.52 -21.50
C ASP A 396 32.55 12.38 -20.27
N THR A 397 32.18 11.99 -19.05
CA THR A 397 32.83 12.53 -17.82
C THR A 397 33.56 11.49 -16.97
N ALA A 398 34.19 10.46 -17.58
CA ALA A 398 35.08 9.57 -16.83
C ALA A 398 36.14 8.80 -17.65
N VAL A 399 36.84 9.39 -18.63
CA VAL A 399 38.06 8.72 -19.18
C VAL A 399 39.27 9.65 -19.42
N ASN A 400 39.15 10.98 -19.39
CA ASN A 400 40.24 11.83 -19.87
C ASN A 400 40.91 12.74 -18.83
N GLU A 401 41.24 12.22 -17.64
CA GLU A 401 42.18 12.85 -16.72
C GLU A 401 43.10 11.82 -16.05
N ASN A 402 43.89 11.06 -16.83
CA ASN A 402 45.06 10.37 -16.24
C ASN A 402 46.19 9.96 -17.21
N HIS A 403 46.24 10.52 -18.43
CA HIS A 403 47.32 10.19 -19.39
C HIS A 403 48.24 11.34 -19.83
N THR A 404 48.15 12.52 -19.22
CA THR A 404 49.00 13.67 -19.59
C THR A 404 49.92 14.17 -18.47
N ARG A 405 50.25 13.34 -17.46
CA ARG A 405 51.25 13.70 -16.42
C ARG A 405 52.39 12.69 -16.20
N MET A 406 52.63 11.76 -17.13
CA MET A 406 53.73 10.80 -17.03
C MET A 406 54.61 10.68 -18.29
N SER A 407 54.80 11.76 -19.06
CA SER A 407 55.80 11.76 -20.16
C SER A 407 56.79 12.94 -20.15
N GLU A 408 56.95 13.67 -19.04
CA GLU A 408 58.00 14.69 -18.88
C GLU A 408 58.99 14.39 -17.73
N ALA A 409 59.13 13.13 -17.34
CA ALA A 409 60.19 12.70 -16.45
C ALA A 409 60.70 11.30 -16.84
N ALA A 410 61.51 11.23 -17.90
CA ALA A 410 62.49 10.16 -18.16
C ALA A 410 63.56 10.67 -19.12
#